data_AF-A0AAW1SP61-F1
#
_entry.id   AF-A0AAW1SP61-F1
#
_cell.length_a   1.000
_cell.length_b   1.000
_cell.length_c   1.000
_cell.angle_alpha   90.00
_cell.angle_beta   90.00
_cell.angle_gamma   90.00
#
_symmetry.space_group_name_H-M   'P 1'
#
loop_
_entity.id
_entity.type
_entity.pdbx_description
1 polymer ?
#
loop_
_entity_poly.entity_id
_entity_poly.type
_entity_poly.pdbx_seq_one_letter_code
_entity_poly.pdbx_strand_id
1 'polypeptide(L)'
;PHSPEDIKACLEETIGARFWNIRLRPVQGNPLRFRELHKLDVKRYKCAIVLCDALWLDPDADDLNGIETKEKRDFLRLDAMIMMVQLNVRKALELAGHPDINIICEKVAFNGVTRFEDRFRLPLAVSVNFTSHSAKMLLEVAYNPRLLLTYSKIQSEARLLVQDSSAFARPGEVLTWAELHARAATVDQVLLGYYEISSVMSGPIQATINPAGDEHSHELRVWNKGDQRMKLLAFTRASLAHTEIDGNDTLLNSVWLASEDLDAADDAATAEALTFSSQQAV
;
A
#
# COMPACT_ATOMS: atom_id res chain seq x y z
N PRO A 1 -4.23 -32.32 8.66
CA PRO A 1 -3.45 -31.15 8.20
C PRO A 1 -3.66 -31.04 6.68
N HIS A 2 -4.18 -29.92 6.20
CA HIS A 2 -4.37 -29.70 4.76
C HIS A 2 -3.00 -29.57 4.08
N SER A 3 -2.84 -30.15 2.88
CA SER A 3 -1.62 -29.94 2.10
C SER A 3 -1.54 -28.47 1.67
N PRO A 4 -0.33 -27.92 1.42
CA PRO A 4 -0.20 -26.58 0.83
C PRO A 4 -1.00 -26.41 -0.46
N GLU A 5 -1.11 -27.47 -1.25
CA GLU A 5 -1.88 -27.52 -2.49
C GLU A 5 -3.39 -27.42 -2.21
N ASP A 6 -3.90 -28.11 -1.19
CA ASP A 6 -5.33 -28.02 -0.80
C ASP A 6 -5.68 -26.62 -0.30
N ILE A 7 -4.80 -26.01 0.51
CA ILE A 7 -5.01 -24.65 1.01
C ILE A 7 -4.97 -23.67 -0.15
N LYS A 8 -4.02 -23.84 -1.09
CA LYS A 8 -3.95 -23.01 -2.29
C LYS A 8 -5.22 -23.14 -3.13
N ALA A 9 -5.68 -24.36 -3.40
CA ALA A 9 -6.90 -24.60 -4.16
C ALA A 9 -8.13 -23.96 -3.50
N CYS A 10 -8.28 -24.13 -2.18
CA CYS A 10 -9.34 -23.51 -1.41
C CYS A 10 -9.29 -21.97 -1.47
N LEU A 11 -8.09 -21.38 -1.38
CA LEU A 11 -7.90 -19.93 -1.53
C LEU A 11 -8.25 -19.46 -2.96
N GLU A 12 -7.83 -20.19 -3.99
CA GLU A 12 -8.13 -19.86 -5.39
C GLU A 12 -9.62 -19.95 -5.69
N GLU A 13 -10.31 -20.94 -5.12
CA GLU A 13 -11.76 -21.08 -5.20
C GLU A 13 -12.48 -19.93 -4.48
N THR A 14 -12.07 -19.63 -3.25
CA THR A 14 -12.70 -18.58 -2.43
C THR A 14 -12.53 -17.19 -3.04
N ILE A 15 -11.34 -16.91 -3.57
CA ILE A 15 -10.99 -15.58 -4.12
C ILE A 15 -11.37 -15.47 -5.59
N GLY A 16 -11.64 -16.59 -6.27
CA GLY A 16 -11.93 -16.62 -7.70
C GLY A 16 -10.74 -16.21 -8.58
N ALA A 17 -9.51 -16.31 -8.06
CA ALA A 17 -8.30 -15.90 -8.74
C ALA A 17 -7.18 -16.92 -8.55
N ARG A 18 -6.38 -17.15 -9.60
CA ARG A 18 -5.21 -18.04 -9.53
C ARG A 18 -4.00 -17.32 -8.96
N PHE A 19 -3.26 -17.98 -8.08
CA PHE A 19 -2.02 -17.45 -7.51
C PHE A 19 -0.81 -18.01 -8.25
N TRP A 20 -0.25 -17.23 -9.17
CA TRP A 20 0.97 -17.60 -9.90
C TRP A 20 2.26 -17.21 -9.15
N ASN A 21 2.25 -16.10 -8.41
CA ASN A 21 3.44 -15.54 -7.73
C ASN A 21 3.44 -15.71 -6.20
N ILE A 22 2.60 -16.58 -5.65
CA ILE A 22 2.55 -16.84 -4.21
C ILE A 22 3.05 -18.24 -3.89
N ARG A 23 4.04 -18.32 -2.99
CA ARG A 23 4.50 -19.58 -2.39
C ARG A 23 3.86 -19.73 -1.02
N LEU A 24 3.00 -20.74 -0.87
CA LEU A 24 2.36 -21.03 0.40
C LEU A 24 3.23 -21.98 1.23
N ARG A 25 3.45 -21.64 2.51
CA ARG A 25 4.11 -22.51 3.48
C ARG A 25 3.30 -22.55 4.78
N PRO A 26 2.41 -23.54 4.96
CA PRO A 26 1.65 -23.67 6.20
C PRO A 26 2.60 -24.04 7.34
N VAL A 27 2.44 -23.37 8.48
CA VAL A 27 3.15 -23.70 9.71
C VAL A 27 2.13 -23.83 10.82
N GLN A 28 1.99 -25.04 11.34
CA GLN A 28 1.04 -25.32 12.41
C GLN A 28 1.62 -24.89 13.76
N GLY A 29 0.89 -24.00 14.44
CA GLY A 29 1.26 -23.51 15.77
C GLY A 29 0.20 -22.55 16.30
N ASN A 30 0.20 -22.33 17.61
CA ASN A 30 -0.65 -21.33 18.24
C ASN A 30 0.15 -20.01 18.38
N PRO A 31 -0.20 -18.93 17.65
CA PRO A 31 0.56 -17.68 17.66
C PRO A 31 0.50 -16.94 19.01
N LEU A 32 -0.45 -17.28 19.89
CA LEU A 32 -0.52 -16.78 21.26
C LEU A 32 0.61 -17.32 22.14
N ARG A 33 1.18 -18.47 21.75
CA ARG A 33 2.30 -19.09 22.46
C ARG A 33 3.61 -18.70 21.78
N PHE A 34 4.38 -17.82 22.42
CA PHE A 34 5.66 -17.34 21.90
C PHE A 34 6.59 -18.46 21.37
N ARG A 35 6.66 -19.61 22.07
CA ARG A 35 7.51 -20.74 21.67
C ARG A 35 7.18 -21.30 20.30
N GLU A 36 5.92 -21.23 19.88
CA GLU A 36 5.47 -21.72 18.57
C GLU A 36 5.99 -20.86 17.41
N LEU A 37 6.28 -19.57 17.66
CA LEU A 37 6.87 -18.69 16.64
C LEU A 37 8.31 -19.05 16.28
N HIS A 38 9.05 -19.79 17.13
CA HIS A 38 10.39 -20.27 16.78
C HIS A 38 10.39 -21.25 15.60
N LYS A 39 9.23 -21.81 15.23
CA LYS A 39 9.07 -22.62 14.01
C LYS A 39 9.19 -21.78 12.73
N LEU A 40 9.08 -20.46 12.85
CA LEU A 40 9.17 -19.50 11.75
C LEU A 40 10.54 -18.84 11.72
N ASP A 41 11.14 -18.76 10.54
CA ASP A 41 12.31 -17.91 10.30
C ASP A 41 11.83 -16.47 10.04
N VAL A 42 11.53 -15.75 11.13
CA VAL A 42 10.93 -14.40 11.08
C VAL A 42 11.78 -13.40 10.28
N LYS A 43 13.08 -13.64 10.13
CA LYS A 43 14.00 -12.75 9.40
C LYS A 43 13.73 -12.69 7.89
N ARG A 44 13.08 -13.71 7.34
CA ARG A 44 12.83 -13.79 5.89
C ARG A 44 11.68 -12.90 5.42
N TYR A 45 10.85 -12.43 6.34
CA TYR A 45 9.61 -11.75 6.02
C TYR A 45 9.79 -10.24 6.15
N LYS A 46 9.30 -9.50 5.15
CA LYS A 46 9.31 -8.02 5.17
C LYS A 46 8.11 -7.43 5.91
N CYS A 47 7.07 -8.23 6.13
CA CYS A 47 5.84 -7.83 6.77
C CYS A 47 5.18 -9.04 7.46
N ALA A 48 4.48 -8.78 8.56
CA ALA A 48 3.58 -9.73 9.20
C ALA A 48 2.15 -9.17 9.18
N ILE A 49 1.18 -10.04 8.90
CA ILE A 49 -0.25 -9.72 8.99
C ILE A 49 -0.83 -10.57 10.11
N VAL A 50 -1.46 -9.93 11.09
CA VAL A 50 -2.10 -10.59 12.23
C VAL A 50 -3.61 -10.40 12.11
N LEU A 51 -4.32 -11.50 11.90
CA LEU A 51 -5.78 -11.51 11.75
C LEU A 51 -6.43 -12.18 12.95
N CYS A 52 -7.71 -11.86 13.19
CA CYS A 52 -8.53 -12.56 14.16
C CYS A 52 -8.88 -13.95 13.62
N ASP A 53 -8.58 -15.00 14.40
CA ASP A 53 -8.95 -16.36 14.02
C ASP A 53 -10.45 -16.59 14.28
N ALA A 54 -11.16 -17.18 13.31
CA ALA A 54 -12.56 -17.55 13.47
C ALA A 54 -12.76 -18.53 14.64
N LEU A 55 -11.77 -19.38 14.93
CA LEU A 55 -11.79 -20.30 16.07
C LEU A 55 -11.72 -19.59 17.43
N TRP A 56 -11.30 -18.32 17.48
CA TRP A 56 -11.37 -17.53 18.73
C TRP A 56 -12.79 -17.03 19.02
N LEU A 57 -13.67 -17.13 18.03
CA LEU A 57 -15.09 -16.77 18.11
C LEU A 57 -15.98 -17.98 18.34
N ASP A 58 -15.49 -19.18 18.01
CA ASP A 58 -16.25 -20.41 17.99
C ASP A 58 -16.49 -20.96 19.41
N PRO A 59 -17.74 -20.91 19.94
CA PRO A 59 -18.07 -21.42 21.26
C PRO A 59 -17.92 -22.94 21.36
N ASP A 60 -17.98 -23.67 20.24
CA ASP A 60 -17.81 -25.12 20.23
C ASP A 60 -16.32 -25.53 20.42
N ALA A 61 -15.40 -24.58 20.20
CA ALA A 61 -13.96 -24.81 20.33
C ALA A 61 -13.41 -24.53 21.75
N ASP A 62 -14.05 -23.62 22.51
CA ASP A 62 -13.72 -23.26 23.88
C ASP A 62 -14.98 -22.66 24.53
N ASP A 63 -15.37 -23.13 25.72
CA ASP A 63 -16.54 -22.60 26.45
C ASP A 63 -16.37 -21.11 26.84
N LEU A 64 -15.14 -20.57 26.78
CA LEU A 64 -14.83 -19.14 26.93
C LEU A 64 -14.90 -18.34 25.62
N ASN A 65 -15.11 -19.03 24.50
CA ASN A 65 -15.41 -18.44 23.20
C ASN A 65 -16.93 -18.37 23.01
N GLY A 66 -17.36 -17.64 21.97
CA GLY A 66 -18.75 -17.29 21.76
C GLY A 66 -18.97 -15.80 21.96
N ILE A 67 -19.44 -15.13 20.90
CA ILE A 67 -20.09 -13.83 21.01
C ILE A 67 -21.58 -14.12 21.27
N GLU A 68 -21.92 -14.79 22.38
CA GLU A 68 -23.34 -15.02 22.72
C GLU A 68 -24.05 -13.69 23.01
N THR A 69 -23.30 -12.74 23.59
CA THR A 69 -23.69 -11.34 23.68
C THR A 69 -22.66 -10.54 22.90
N LYS A 70 -23.08 -9.66 21.98
CA LYS A 70 -22.20 -8.71 21.27
C LYS A 70 -21.68 -7.64 22.22
N GLU A 71 -21.19 -8.04 23.38
CA GLU A 71 -20.75 -7.18 24.44
C GLU A 71 -19.37 -6.61 24.10
N LYS A 72 -19.17 -5.38 24.55
CA LYS A 72 -17.89 -4.68 24.38
C LYS A 72 -16.71 -5.48 24.93
N ARG A 73 -16.94 -6.30 25.95
CA ARG A 73 -15.92 -7.13 26.61
C ARG A 73 -15.30 -8.15 25.66
N ASP A 74 -16.09 -8.79 24.80
CA ASP A 74 -15.60 -9.87 23.93
C ASP A 74 -14.75 -9.33 22.79
N PHE A 75 -15.16 -8.20 22.22
CA PHE A 75 -14.34 -7.48 21.25
C PHE A 75 -12.99 -7.04 21.84
N LEU A 76 -12.99 -6.58 23.10
CA LEU A 76 -11.75 -6.22 23.80
C LEU A 76 -10.89 -7.43 24.13
N ARG A 77 -11.48 -8.61 24.38
CA ARG A 77 -10.75 -9.88 24.56
C ARG A 77 -10.03 -10.28 23.28
N LEU A 78 -10.71 -10.23 22.13
CA LEU A 78 -10.13 -10.56 20.82
C LEU A 78 -8.99 -9.60 20.46
N ASP A 79 -9.23 -8.31 20.66
CA ASP A 79 -8.22 -7.27 20.55
C ASP A 79 -7.02 -7.61 21.46
N ALA A 80 -7.22 -7.96 22.74
CA ALA A 80 -6.11 -8.37 23.61
C ALA A 80 -5.32 -9.59 23.09
N MET A 81 -6.00 -10.59 22.51
CA MET A 81 -5.35 -11.77 21.91
C MET A 81 -4.50 -11.38 20.69
N ILE A 82 -5.02 -10.52 19.82
CA ILE A 82 -4.29 -9.97 18.67
C ILE A 82 -3.04 -9.18 19.14
N MET A 83 -3.15 -8.43 20.24
CA MET A 83 -2.03 -7.69 20.83
C MET A 83 -0.93 -8.63 21.31
N MET A 84 -1.32 -9.74 21.94
CA MET A 84 -0.37 -10.75 22.41
C MET A 84 0.40 -11.38 21.24
N VAL A 85 -0.26 -11.65 20.12
CA VAL A 85 0.42 -12.14 18.91
C VAL A 85 1.43 -11.09 18.39
N GLN A 86 1.05 -9.81 18.34
CA GLN A 86 1.96 -8.75 17.91
C GLN A 86 3.19 -8.63 18.81
N LEU A 87 3.00 -8.68 20.13
CA LEU A 87 4.10 -8.66 21.10
C LEU A 87 5.01 -9.88 20.94
N ASN A 88 4.44 -11.05 20.71
CA ASN A 88 5.20 -12.27 20.46
C ASN A 88 6.03 -12.15 19.17
N VAL A 89 5.46 -11.60 18.09
CA VAL A 89 6.16 -11.35 16.83
C VAL A 89 7.29 -10.34 17.01
N ARG A 90 7.03 -9.19 17.65
CA ARG A 90 8.07 -8.18 17.97
C ARG A 90 9.19 -8.75 18.81
N LYS A 91 8.87 -9.52 19.85
CA LYS A 91 9.87 -10.21 20.67
C LYS A 91 10.70 -11.20 19.86
N ALA A 92 10.07 -11.97 18.96
CA ALA A 92 10.79 -12.93 18.12
C ALA A 92 11.76 -12.22 17.16
N LEU A 93 11.32 -11.10 16.58
CA LEU A 93 12.13 -10.24 15.71
C LEU A 93 13.30 -9.60 16.47
N GLU A 94 13.07 -9.14 17.69
CA GLU A 94 14.11 -8.54 18.53
C GLU A 94 15.17 -9.55 18.94
N LEU A 95 14.77 -10.76 19.38
CA LEU A 95 15.71 -11.85 19.64
C LEU A 95 16.48 -12.28 18.38
N ALA A 96 15.86 -12.12 17.21
CA ALA A 96 16.51 -12.38 15.94
C ALA A 96 17.44 -11.23 15.50
N GLY A 97 17.39 -10.06 16.14
CA GLY A 97 18.13 -8.87 15.72
C GLY A 97 17.59 -8.22 14.45
N HIS A 98 16.28 -8.35 14.19
CA HIS A 98 15.61 -7.77 13.02
C HIS A 98 14.27 -7.10 13.39
N PRO A 99 14.26 -6.02 14.20
CA PRO A 99 13.02 -5.43 14.73
C PRO A 99 12.15 -4.71 13.69
N ASP A 100 12.67 -4.39 12.51
CA ASP A 100 12.14 -3.33 11.63
C ASP A 100 11.14 -3.79 10.55
N ILE A 101 10.44 -4.91 10.76
CA ILE A 101 9.40 -5.32 9.82
C ILE A 101 8.08 -4.58 10.11
N ASN A 102 7.28 -4.38 9.07
CA ASN A 102 5.93 -3.84 9.21
C ASN A 102 5.00 -4.92 9.76
N ILE A 103 4.23 -4.60 10.80
CA ILE A 103 3.17 -5.46 11.31
C ILE A 103 1.84 -4.77 11.02
N ILE A 104 0.97 -5.43 10.28
CA ILE A 104 -0.42 -5.01 10.04
C ILE A 104 -1.30 -5.91 10.89
N CYS A 105 -2.24 -5.33 11.61
CA CYS A 105 -3.12 -6.11 12.47
C CYS A 105 -4.57 -5.73 12.31
N GLU A 106 -5.43 -6.72 12.40
CA GLU A 106 -6.87 -6.53 12.50
C GLU A 106 -7.23 -5.99 13.88
N LYS A 107 -8.05 -4.94 13.92
CA LYS A 107 -8.73 -4.46 15.12
C LYS A 107 -10.20 -4.81 15.01
N VAL A 108 -10.71 -5.54 16.00
CA VAL A 108 -12.11 -5.98 16.01
C VAL A 108 -12.99 -4.96 16.72
N ALA A 109 -12.53 -4.37 17.83
CA ALA A 109 -13.36 -3.40 18.57
C ALA A 109 -13.53 -2.08 17.80
N PHE A 110 -14.78 -1.68 17.57
CA PHE A 110 -15.13 -0.44 16.87
C PHE A 110 -14.97 0.82 17.74
N ASN A 111 -15.25 0.72 19.05
CA ASN A 111 -15.28 1.86 19.97
C ASN A 111 -14.25 1.75 21.11
N GLY A 112 -13.46 2.83 21.27
CA GLY A 112 -12.48 3.00 22.34
C GLY A 112 -11.06 3.06 21.79
N VAL A 113 -10.26 3.98 22.37
CA VAL A 113 -8.81 4.02 22.17
C VAL A 113 -8.23 2.84 22.94
N THR A 114 -8.20 1.70 22.28
CA THR A 114 -7.39 0.58 22.73
C THR A 114 -5.92 0.95 22.59
N ARG A 115 -5.03 0.34 23.37
CA ARG A 115 -3.58 0.60 23.29
C ARG A 115 -3.00 0.42 21.88
N PHE A 116 -3.69 -0.29 20.98
CA PHE A 116 -3.41 -0.40 19.56
C PHE A 116 -3.22 0.93 18.81
N GLU A 117 -3.97 1.96 19.19
CA GLU A 117 -4.00 3.22 18.44
C GLU A 117 -3.02 4.26 18.99
N ASP A 118 -2.44 3.97 20.16
CA ASP A 118 -1.50 4.86 20.84
C ASP A 118 -0.07 4.65 20.32
N ARG A 119 0.18 5.26 19.15
CA ARG A 119 1.50 5.23 18.48
C ARG A 119 2.63 5.83 19.34
N PHE A 120 2.30 6.67 20.33
CA PHE A 120 3.31 7.30 21.18
C PHE A 120 3.75 6.41 22.33
N ARG A 121 2.87 5.52 22.81
CA ARG A 121 3.18 4.64 23.95
C ARG A 121 3.57 3.23 23.52
N LEU A 122 3.02 2.71 22.43
CA LEU A 122 3.26 1.32 22.02
C LEU A 122 3.10 1.11 20.50
N PRO A 123 4.04 1.60 19.66
CA PRO A 123 3.96 1.49 18.20
C PRO A 123 4.29 0.07 17.70
N LEU A 124 3.47 -0.92 18.03
CA LEU A 124 3.72 -2.33 17.67
C LEU A 124 3.36 -2.63 16.23
N ALA A 125 2.28 -2.04 15.73
CA ALA A 125 1.68 -2.40 14.46
C ALA A 125 0.79 -1.27 13.93
N VAL A 126 0.45 -1.37 12.64
CA VAL A 126 -0.62 -0.59 12.02
C VAL A 126 -1.93 -1.36 12.21
N SER A 127 -2.82 -0.82 13.05
CA SER A 127 -4.15 -1.40 13.29
C SER A 127 -5.14 -0.98 12.22
N VAL A 128 -5.80 -1.96 11.61
CA VAL A 128 -6.85 -1.79 10.60
C VAL A 128 -8.15 -2.39 11.14
N ASN A 129 -9.20 -1.59 11.21
CA ASN A 129 -10.53 -2.06 11.57
C ASN A 129 -11.38 -2.21 10.31
N PHE A 130 -11.50 -3.44 9.79
CA PHE A 130 -12.24 -3.72 8.56
C PHE A 130 -13.73 -3.40 8.69
N THR A 131 -14.33 -3.64 9.85
CA THR A 131 -15.74 -3.33 10.12
C THR A 131 -16.00 -1.83 10.09
N SER A 132 -15.12 -1.03 10.69
CA SER A 132 -15.19 0.43 10.67
C SER A 132 -14.98 0.98 9.26
N HIS A 133 -14.02 0.42 8.51
CA HIS A 133 -13.80 0.80 7.12
C HIS A 133 -15.03 0.49 6.25
N SER A 134 -15.58 -0.72 6.36
CA SER A 134 -16.79 -1.13 5.63
C SER A 134 -17.99 -0.25 5.98
N ALA A 135 -18.18 0.10 7.26
CA ALA A 135 -19.24 1.01 7.69
C ALA A 135 -19.11 2.41 7.08
N LYS A 136 -17.88 2.95 6.99
CA LYS A 136 -17.62 4.25 6.33
C LYS A 136 -17.90 4.18 4.84
N MET A 137 -17.44 3.14 4.15
CA MET A 137 -17.75 2.92 2.73
C MET A 137 -19.25 2.82 2.49
N LEU A 138 -19.98 2.08 3.33
CA LEU A 138 -21.44 1.96 3.25
C LEU A 138 -22.14 3.31 3.43
N LEU A 139 -21.67 4.14 4.37
CA LEU A 139 -22.22 5.49 4.59
C LEU A 139 -22.01 6.37 3.35
N GLU A 140 -20.81 6.34 2.76
CA GLU A 140 -20.51 7.10 1.55
C GLU A 140 -21.33 6.63 0.35
N VAL A 141 -21.51 5.31 0.19
CA VAL A 141 -22.38 4.74 -0.85
C VAL A 141 -23.85 5.08 -0.59
N ALA A 142 -24.30 5.10 0.66
CA ALA A 142 -25.66 5.52 1.00
C ALA A 142 -25.90 7.00 0.65
N TYR A 143 -24.89 7.85 0.83
CA TYR A 143 -24.94 9.26 0.43
C TYR A 143 -24.85 9.45 -1.08
N ASN A 144 -23.93 8.73 -1.74
CA ASN A 144 -23.72 8.76 -3.19
C ASN A 144 -23.54 7.33 -3.74
N PRO A 145 -24.63 6.71 -4.22
CA PRO A 145 -24.60 5.32 -4.70
C PRO A 145 -23.65 5.07 -5.88
N ARG A 146 -23.26 6.12 -6.62
CA ARG A 146 -22.30 6.00 -7.73
C ARG A 146 -20.91 5.59 -7.23
N LEU A 147 -20.57 5.90 -5.97
CA LEU A 147 -19.29 5.50 -5.37
C LEU A 147 -19.14 3.98 -5.29
N LEU A 148 -20.23 3.22 -5.27
CA LEU A 148 -20.17 1.76 -5.30
C LEU A 148 -19.45 1.25 -6.55
N LEU A 149 -19.67 1.90 -7.70
CA LEU A 149 -19.00 1.56 -8.96
C LEU A 149 -17.50 1.87 -8.90
N THR A 150 -17.12 2.96 -8.24
CA THR A 150 -15.72 3.30 -8.01
C THR A 150 -15.06 2.27 -7.11
N TYR A 151 -15.70 1.92 -5.99
CA TYR A 151 -15.17 0.94 -5.05
C TYR A 151 -15.05 -0.47 -5.62
N SER A 152 -16.00 -0.91 -6.46
CA SER A 152 -15.91 -2.22 -7.12
C SER A 152 -14.80 -2.31 -8.19
N LYS A 153 -14.38 -1.16 -8.73
CA LYS A 153 -13.30 -1.04 -9.72
C LYS A 153 -11.91 -0.89 -9.10
N ILE A 154 -11.82 -0.46 -7.85
CA ILE A 154 -10.56 -0.39 -7.12
C ILE A 154 -10.05 -1.82 -6.87
N GLN A 155 -8.75 -2.02 -7.10
CA GLN A 155 -8.01 -3.30 -7.16
C GLN A 155 -8.25 -4.20 -8.38
N SER A 156 -9.41 -4.11 -9.03
CA SER A 156 -9.72 -4.87 -10.26
C SER A 156 -9.25 -4.15 -11.52
N GLU A 157 -9.68 -2.90 -11.73
CA GLU A 157 -9.34 -2.09 -12.90
C GLU A 157 -8.31 -1.01 -12.58
N ALA A 158 -8.33 -0.47 -11.36
CA ALA A 158 -7.41 0.57 -10.90
C ALA A 158 -6.65 0.10 -9.65
N ARG A 159 -5.36 0.40 -9.56
CA ARG A 159 -4.51 0.04 -8.42
C ARG A 159 -3.82 1.25 -7.83
N LEU A 160 -3.77 1.27 -6.50
CA LEU A 160 -2.96 2.23 -5.78
C LEU A 160 -1.49 1.82 -5.91
N LEU A 161 -0.71 2.71 -6.51
CA LEU A 161 0.73 2.62 -6.65
C LEU A 161 1.39 3.57 -5.65
N VAL A 162 2.44 3.09 -5.01
CA VAL A 162 3.34 3.90 -4.19
C VAL A 162 4.70 3.87 -4.86
N GLN A 163 5.15 5.00 -5.36
CA GLN A 163 6.40 5.10 -6.13
C GLN A 163 7.24 6.27 -5.65
N ASP A 164 8.51 6.27 -6.05
CA ASP A 164 9.41 7.35 -5.71
C ASP A 164 9.12 8.62 -6.53
N SER A 165 9.36 9.79 -5.93
CA SER A 165 9.26 11.07 -6.63
C SER A 165 10.13 11.17 -7.89
N SER A 166 11.22 10.41 -7.97
CA SER A 166 12.08 10.31 -9.16
C SER A 166 11.36 9.82 -10.42
N ALA A 167 10.19 9.19 -10.29
CA ALA A 167 9.38 8.81 -11.45
C ALA A 167 8.90 10.02 -12.26
N PHE A 168 8.70 11.18 -11.63
CA PHE A 168 8.13 12.37 -12.26
C PHE A 168 8.93 13.67 -12.06
N ALA A 169 9.93 13.68 -11.18
CA ALA A 169 10.75 14.86 -10.90
C ALA A 169 12.24 14.49 -10.90
N ARG A 170 13.06 15.30 -11.58
CA ARG A 170 14.52 15.17 -11.56
C ARG A 170 15.08 15.61 -10.19
N PRO A 171 16.25 15.08 -9.76
CA PRO A 171 16.86 15.51 -8.51
C PRO A 171 17.11 17.03 -8.46
N GLY A 172 16.61 17.69 -7.41
CA GLY A 172 16.72 19.14 -7.22
C GLY A 172 15.76 19.99 -8.05
N GLU A 173 14.93 19.37 -8.90
CA GLU A 173 13.96 20.06 -9.73
C GLU A 173 12.86 20.70 -8.89
N VAL A 174 12.54 21.96 -9.18
CA VAL A 174 11.52 22.73 -8.48
C VAL A 174 10.26 22.73 -9.34
N LEU A 175 9.18 22.12 -8.84
CA LEU A 175 7.90 22.00 -9.54
C LEU A 175 6.74 22.29 -8.60
N THR A 176 5.62 22.70 -9.16
CA THR A 176 4.33 22.73 -8.49
C THR A 176 3.71 21.34 -8.46
N TRP A 177 2.72 21.12 -7.58
CA TRP A 177 1.96 19.86 -7.58
C TRP A 177 1.20 19.65 -8.90
N ALA A 178 0.68 20.72 -9.50
CA ALA A 178 -0.05 20.66 -10.75
C ALA A 178 0.83 20.16 -11.91
N GLU A 179 2.09 20.62 -12.01
CA GLU A 179 3.04 20.14 -13.01
C GLU A 179 3.40 18.66 -12.79
N LEU A 180 3.59 18.26 -11.54
CA LEU A 180 3.83 16.85 -11.20
C LEU A 180 2.64 15.97 -11.59
N HIS A 181 1.42 16.45 -11.35
CA HIS A 181 0.19 15.77 -11.75
C HIS A 181 0.04 15.69 -13.28
N ALA A 182 0.40 16.76 -14.01
CA ALA A 182 0.41 16.75 -15.47
C ALA A 182 1.37 15.68 -16.02
N ARG A 183 2.58 15.56 -15.43
CA ARG A 183 3.55 14.52 -15.80
C ARG A 183 3.03 13.12 -15.53
N ALA A 184 2.45 12.88 -14.35
CA ALA A 184 1.84 11.58 -14.04
C ALA A 184 0.70 11.22 -15.02
N ALA A 185 -0.08 12.20 -15.44
CA ALA A 185 -1.15 11.99 -16.41
C ALA A 185 -0.64 11.55 -17.80
N THR A 186 0.58 11.93 -18.20
CA THR A 186 1.17 11.47 -19.48
C THR A 186 1.41 9.97 -19.54
N VAL A 187 1.47 9.30 -18.38
CA VAL A 187 1.66 7.85 -18.25
C VAL A 187 0.43 7.14 -17.67
N ASP A 188 -0.77 7.70 -17.88
CA ASP A 188 -2.05 7.16 -17.40
C ASP A 188 -2.09 6.95 -15.86
N GLN A 189 -1.44 7.84 -15.12
CA GLN A 189 -1.48 7.85 -13.66
C GLN A 189 -2.17 9.08 -13.09
N VAL A 190 -2.96 8.89 -12.04
CA VAL A 190 -3.66 9.96 -11.32
C VAL A 190 -3.04 10.11 -9.94
N LEU A 191 -2.35 11.23 -9.69
CA LEU A 191 -1.77 11.49 -8.37
C LEU A 191 -2.85 11.81 -7.34
N LEU A 192 -2.82 11.08 -6.24
CA LEU A 192 -3.70 11.27 -5.08
C LEU A 192 -3.04 12.12 -4.01
N GLY A 193 -1.73 12.03 -3.87
CA GLY A 193 -1.04 12.62 -2.74
C GLY A 193 0.40 12.14 -2.63
N TYR A 194 1.03 12.44 -1.50
CA TYR A 194 2.42 12.10 -1.25
C TYR A 194 2.68 11.92 0.25
N TYR A 195 3.80 11.30 0.59
CA TYR A 195 4.34 11.31 1.94
C TYR A 195 5.87 11.34 1.89
N GLU A 196 6.49 11.93 2.92
CA GLU A 196 7.95 11.92 3.08
C GLU A 196 8.32 10.94 4.20
N ILE A 197 9.18 9.97 3.89
CA ILE A 197 9.77 9.08 4.89
C ILE A 197 10.66 9.94 5.78
N SER A 198 10.47 9.92 7.10
CA SER A 198 11.32 10.69 8.01
C SER A 198 12.78 10.24 7.97
N SER A 199 13.72 11.16 8.17
CA SER A 199 15.15 10.84 8.33
C SER A 199 15.42 10.16 9.66
N VAL A 200 14.48 10.31 10.61
CA VAL A 200 14.51 9.67 11.91
C VAL A 200 13.60 8.45 11.87
N MET A 201 14.12 7.27 12.18
CA MET A 201 13.35 6.01 12.16
C MET A 201 12.06 6.04 12.99
N SER A 202 12.04 6.79 14.09
CA SER A 202 10.86 6.95 14.95
C SER A 202 9.90 8.05 14.50
N GLY A 203 10.22 8.80 13.44
CA GLY A 203 9.37 9.86 12.92
C GLY A 203 8.12 9.30 12.26
N PRO A 204 6.92 9.89 12.52
CA PRO A 204 5.70 9.42 11.89
C PRO A 204 5.72 9.69 10.39
N ILE A 205 5.19 8.74 9.61
CA ILE A 205 4.85 9.00 8.21
C ILE A 205 3.55 9.82 8.19
N GLN A 206 3.63 11.02 7.64
CA GLN A 206 2.47 11.88 7.38
C GLN A 206 2.23 11.91 5.88
N ALA A 207 1.05 11.46 5.48
CA ALA A 207 0.62 11.50 4.09
C ALA A 207 -0.34 12.67 3.88
N THR A 208 -0.12 13.43 2.83
CA THR A 208 -1.00 14.49 2.35
C THR A 208 -1.78 13.95 1.17
N ILE A 209 -3.11 13.90 1.30
CA ILE A 209 -4.02 13.46 0.24
C ILE A 209 -4.74 14.68 -0.34
N ASN A 210 -4.84 14.72 -1.65
CA ASN A 210 -5.43 15.78 -2.45
C ASN A 210 -4.88 17.19 -2.11
N PRO A 211 -3.56 17.41 -2.26
CA PRO A 211 -2.96 18.73 -2.01
C PRO A 211 -3.43 19.79 -3.03
N ALA A 212 -4.15 19.40 -4.09
CA ALA A 212 -4.75 20.30 -5.07
C ALA A 212 -5.82 21.23 -4.46
N GLY A 213 -6.43 20.85 -3.33
CA GLY A 213 -7.39 21.69 -2.60
C GLY A 213 -6.77 22.68 -1.61
N ASP A 214 -5.44 22.73 -1.53
CA ASP A 214 -4.68 23.48 -0.53
C ASP A 214 -3.89 24.63 -1.19
N GLU A 215 -3.52 25.66 -0.43
CA GLU A 215 -2.71 26.80 -0.90
C GLU A 215 -1.36 26.33 -1.51
N HIS A 216 -0.93 25.13 -1.15
CA HIS A 216 0.29 24.45 -1.56
C HIS A 216 0.27 23.88 -3.00
N SER A 217 -0.88 23.86 -3.69
CA SER A 217 -1.01 23.28 -5.03
C SER A 217 -0.14 23.96 -6.11
N HIS A 218 0.09 25.26 -5.94
CA HIS A 218 0.92 26.10 -6.81
C HIS A 218 2.25 26.47 -6.16
N GLU A 219 2.54 25.97 -4.96
CA GLU A 219 3.82 26.22 -4.31
C GLU A 219 4.93 25.47 -5.04
N LEU A 220 5.97 26.21 -5.40
CA LEU A 220 7.18 25.66 -5.99
C LEU A 220 7.95 24.89 -4.92
N ARG A 221 8.11 23.57 -5.13
CA ARG A 221 8.79 22.68 -4.20
C ARG A 221 9.75 21.75 -4.91
N VAL A 222 10.85 21.41 -4.23
CA VAL A 222 11.71 20.28 -4.61
C VAL A 222 11.07 18.98 -4.17
N TRP A 223 10.50 18.24 -5.12
CA TRP A 223 9.84 16.95 -4.86
C TRP A 223 10.84 15.80 -4.73
N ASN A 224 11.87 15.80 -5.57
CA ASN A 224 12.92 14.79 -5.55
C ASN A 224 14.24 15.41 -5.08
N LYS A 225 14.69 15.06 -3.87
CA LYS A 225 16.00 15.50 -3.32
C LYS A 225 17.14 14.54 -3.66
N GLY A 226 16.86 13.42 -4.35
CA GLY A 226 17.81 12.34 -4.59
C GLY A 226 18.00 11.39 -3.41
N ASP A 227 17.23 11.53 -2.33
CA ASP A 227 17.33 10.71 -1.12
C ASP A 227 16.30 9.55 -1.06
N GLN A 228 15.46 9.42 -2.09
CA GLN A 228 14.39 8.43 -2.21
C GLN A 228 13.37 8.43 -1.05
N ARG A 229 13.25 9.54 -0.31
CA ARG A 229 12.35 9.62 0.85
C ARG A 229 10.96 10.14 0.49
N MET A 230 10.84 10.91 -0.59
CA MET A 230 9.55 11.39 -1.08
C MET A 230 8.85 10.31 -1.91
N LYS A 231 7.68 9.86 -1.44
CA LYS A 231 6.85 8.86 -2.12
C LYS A 231 5.55 9.48 -2.59
N LEU A 232 5.18 9.16 -3.82
CA LEU A 232 3.95 9.61 -4.48
C LEU A 232 2.92 8.48 -4.45
N LEU A 233 1.68 8.85 -4.15
CA LEU A 233 0.52 7.98 -4.15
C LEU A 233 -0.26 8.23 -5.44
N ALA A 234 -0.41 7.21 -6.28
CA ALA A 234 -1.09 7.34 -7.57
C ALA A 234 -2.07 6.19 -7.80
N PHE A 235 -3.18 6.46 -8.50
CA PHE A 235 -3.92 5.38 -9.16
C PHE A 235 -3.38 5.16 -10.57
N THR A 236 -3.20 3.90 -10.92
CA THR A 236 -2.88 3.46 -12.29
C THR A 236 -3.81 2.33 -12.71
N ARG A 237 -3.87 2.02 -14.00
CA ARG A 237 -4.62 0.87 -14.51
C ARG A 237 -3.95 -0.43 -14.06
N ALA A 238 -4.74 -1.40 -13.61
CA ALA A 238 -4.24 -2.68 -13.12
C ALA A 238 -3.37 -3.43 -14.15
N SER A 239 -3.67 -3.28 -15.44
CA SER A 239 -2.89 -3.86 -16.55
C SER A 239 -1.46 -3.29 -16.66
N LEU A 240 -1.25 -2.04 -16.27
CA LEU A 240 0.06 -1.38 -16.35
C LEU A 240 0.93 -1.67 -15.11
N ALA A 241 0.30 -1.83 -13.94
CA ALA A 241 0.98 -2.09 -12.67
C ALA A 241 1.70 -3.46 -12.60
N HIS A 242 1.31 -4.43 -13.43
CA HIS A 242 1.94 -5.76 -13.43
C HIS A 242 3.31 -5.79 -14.09
N THR A 243 3.63 -4.80 -14.93
CA THR A 243 4.89 -4.72 -15.68
C THR A 243 6.08 -4.36 -14.78
N GLU A 244 5.86 -3.73 -13.62
CA GLU A 244 6.93 -3.29 -12.72
C GLU A 244 7.40 -4.37 -11.73
N ILE A 245 6.57 -5.38 -11.42
CA ILE A 245 6.91 -6.38 -10.39
C ILE A 245 7.85 -7.48 -10.92
N ASP A 246 7.89 -7.69 -12.24
CA ASP A 246 8.60 -8.83 -12.86
C ASP A 246 9.99 -8.52 -13.43
N GLY A 247 10.52 -7.30 -13.28
CA GLY A 247 11.97 -7.10 -13.42
C GLY A 247 12.42 -5.76 -13.99
N ASN A 248 13.51 -5.28 -13.39
CA ASN A 248 14.44 -4.28 -13.89
C ASN A 248 13.92 -2.83 -13.94
N ASP A 249 14.52 -1.98 -13.10
CA ASP A 249 14.44 -0.50 -13.05
C ASP A 249 14.83 0.22 -14.37
N THR A 250 14.83 -0.47 -15.52
CA THR A 250 15.31 0.05 -16.80
C THR A 250 14.22 0.55 -17.74
N LEU A 251 12.94 0.21 -17.54
CA LEU A 251 11.90 0.57 -18.52
C LEU A 251 11.39 2.02 -18.41
N LEU A 252 11.30 2.59 -17.21
CA LEU A 252 10.94 4.01 -17.06
C LEU A 252 12.01 4.95 -17.63
N ASN A 253 13.29 4.57 -17.58
CA ASN A 253 14.36 5.33 -18.23
C ASN A 253 14.32 5.24 -19.76
N SER A 254 13.82 4.13 -20.33
CA SER A 254 13.73 3.97 -21.79
C SER A 254 12.57 4.75 -22.43
N VAL A 255 11.48 4.99 -21.69
CA VAL A 255 10.35 5.80 -22.20
C VAL A 255 10.70 7.29 -22.21
N TRP A 256 11.47 7.78 -21.23
CA TRP A 256 11.98 9.15 -21.22
C TRP A 256 13.05 9.41 -22.28
N LEU A 257 13.95 8.46 -22.55
CA LEU A 257 14.93 8.59 -23.64
C LEU A 257 14.27 8.54 -25.03
N ALA A 258 13.22 7.73 -25.19
CA ALA A 258 12.49 7.66 -26.45
C ALA A 258 11.63 8.90 -26.75
N SER A 259 11.17 9.64 -25.73
CA SER A 259 10.45 10.91 -25.95
C SER A 259 11.39 12.07 -26.29
N GLU A 260 12.59 12.11 -25.70
CA GLU A 260 13.60 13.12 -26.05
C GLU A 260 14.12 12.95 -27.50
N ASP A 261 14.16 11.71 -28.03
CA ASP A 261 14.52 11.44 -29.45
C ASP A 261 13.38 11.79 -30.44
N LEU A 262 12.12 11.80 -30.00
CA LEU A 262 10.98 12.21 -30.83
C LEU A 262 10.86 13.73 -30.95
N ASP A 263 11.13 14.47 -29.87
CA ASP A 263 11.11 15.94 -29.89
C ASP A 263 12.30 16.51 -30.70
N ALA A 264 13.47 15.86 -30.68
CA ALA A 264 14.62 16.25 -31.51
C ALA A 264 14.43 15.96 -33.01
N ALA A 265 13.62 14.96 -33.36
CA ALA A 265 13.31 14.63 -34.76
C ALA A 265 12.28 15.59 -35.37
N ASP A 266 11.33 16.09 -34.58
CA ASP A 266 10.30 17.05 -35.04
C ASP A 266 10.88 18.47 -35.22
N ASP A 267 11.85 18.86 -34.38
CA ASP A 267 12.58 20.13 -34.53
C ASP A 267 13.54 20.12 -35.74
N ALA A 268 14.11 18.96 -36.10
CA ALA A 268 14.93 18.82 -37.31
C ALA A 268 14.08 18.85 -38.60
N ALA A 269 12.90 18.21 -38.58
CA ALA A 269 11.97 18.19 -39.71
C ALA A 269 11.32 19.56 -39.98
N THR A 270 11.05 20.34 -38.94
CA THR A 270 10.54 21.72 -39.07
C THR A 270 11.63 22.71 -39.53
N ALA A 271 12.90 22.50 -39.17
CA ALA A 271 14.02 23.32 -39.65
C ALA A 271 14.32 23.10 -41.15
N GLU A 272 14.22 21.88 -41.67
CA GLU A 272 14.37 21.59 -43.11
C GLU A 272 13.19 22.11 -43.95
N ALA A 273 11.96 22.08 -43.41
CA ALA A 273 10.79 22.63 -44.11
C ALA A 273 10.84 24.16 -44.25
N LEU A 274 11.44 24.87 -43.29
CA LEU A 274 11.62 26.34 -43.33
C LEU A 274 12.78 26.78 -44.24
N THR A 275 13.80 25.95 -44.45
CA THR A 275 14.88 26.23 -45.39
C THR A 275 14.49 25.93 -46.85
N PHE A 276 13.58 24.98 -47.10
CA PHE A 276 13.10 24.71 -48.46
C PHE A 276 12.11 25.77 -48.98
N SER A 277 11.30 26.36 -48.09
CA SER A 277 10.33 27.42 -48.44
C SER A 277 10.99 28.76 -48.83
N SER A 278 12.20 29.04 -48.32
CA SER A 278 12.92 30.29 -48.62
C SER A 278 13.73 30.26 -49.93
N GLN A 279 13.84 29.12 -50.61
CA GLN A 279 14.53 29.00 -51.91
C GLN A 279 13.59 28.96 -53.13
N GLN A 280 12.26 28.97 -52.95
CA GLN A 280 11.28 29.06 -54.04
C GLN A 280 10.60 30.43 -54.18
N ALA A 281 11.07 31.44 -53.44
CA ALA A 281 10.59 32.82 -53.55
C ALA A 281 11.72 33.77 -53.97
N VAL A 282 12.28 33.56 -55.17
CA VAL A 282 12.95 34.56 -56.02
C VAL A 282 12.59 34.28 -57.48
#